data_AF-A0A8T3RR02-F1
#
_entry.id   AF-A0A8T3RR02-F1
#
_cell.length_a   1.000
_cell.length_b   1.000
_cell.length_c   1.000
_cell.angle_alpha   90.00
_cell.angle_beta   90.00
_cell.angle_gamma   90.00
#
_symmetry.space_group_name_H-M   'P 1'
#
loop_
_entity.id
_entity.type
_entity.pdbx_description
1 polymer ?
#
loop_
_entity_poly.entity_id
_entity_poly.type
_entity_poly.pdbx_seq_one_letter_code
_entity_poly.pdbx_strand_id
1 'polypeptide(L)'
;MHDLPTSRRAVSSTGWVIGLVSVCLPGCALADEKADELPDVGQAEAEAAHEQTPLRKELEHGYALLYEMVSSLQHADKLLLIKFESDEVKSITDDVSEAMGEIGEALEAMAKSDAPFDIEDTDTPRFERETREAMGRNRIKSFAPIVGKTGTDFERTLLLTQSGGLNQMLHMAEVLADAETDSTRKRFLGDAYERLDALYERVSELLFNQYYCKP
;
A
#
# COMPACT_ATOMS: atom_id res chain seq x y z
N MET A 1 4.98 -39.60 -0.94
CA MET A 1 4.50 -40.03 -2.26
C MET A 1 3.13 -39.38 -2.45
N HIS A 2 3.11 -38.15 -2.94
CA HIS A 2 1.90 -37.37 -3.17
C HIS A 2 2.03 -36.78 -4.58
N ASP A 3 1.21 -37.31 -5.48
CA ASP A 3 1.07 -36.85 -6.86
C ASP A 3 0.31 -35.52 -6.90
N LEU A 4 0.87 -34.55 -7.61
CA LEU A 4 0.17 -33.32 -8.03
C LEU A 4 -0.29 -33.50 -9.48
N PRO A 5 -1.57 -33.31 -9.81
CA PRO A 5 -1.99 -33.30 -11.20
C PRO A 5 -1.73 -31.94 -11.87
N THR A 6 -0.88 -31.98 -12.90
CA THR A 6 -0.73 -30.97 -13.95
C THR A 6 -1.84 -31.11 -15.01
N SER A 7 -2.50 -30.02 -15.43
CA SER A 7 -3.11 -29.88 -16.77
C SER A 7 -3.62 -28.45 -16.99
N ARG A 8 -2.86 -27.62 -17.71
CA ARG A 8 -3.12 -27.15 -19.11
C ARG A 8 -4.46 -26.45 -19.36
N ARG A 9 -4.36 -25.15 -19.64
CA ARG A 9 -5.39 -24.31 -20.29
C ARG A 9 -5.62 -24.80 -21.71
N ALA A 10 -6.87 -24.99 -22.09
CA ALA A 10 -7.31 -25.14 -23.47
C ALA A 10 -7.94 -23.82 -23.94
N VAL A 11 -7.31 -23.20 -24.94
CA VAL A 11 -7.92 -22.16 -25.78
C VAL A 11 -8.78 -22.88 -26.81
N SER A 12 -10.06 -22.50 -26.90
CA SER A 12 -10.98 -22.97 -27.93
C SER A 12 -11.43 -21.79 -28.78
N SER A 13 -10.84 -21.70 -29.97
CA SER A 13 -11.27 -20.89 -31.11
C SER A 13 -12.46 -21.52 -31.85
N THR A 14 -13.02 -20.75 -32.81
CA THR A 14 -14.03 -21.06 -33.84
C THR A 14 -15.51 -20.92 -33.43
N GLY A 15 -16.39 -20.23 -34.18
CA GLY A 15 -16.23 -19.40 -35.37
C GLY A 15 -17.56 -19.15 -36.13
N TRP A 16 -17.46 -18.33 -37.19
CA TRP A 16 -18.34 -18.20 -38.39
C TRP A 16 -19.75 -17.56 -38.20
N VAL A 17 -20.36 -16.76 -39.10
CA VAL A 17 -20.54 -16.84 -40.57
C VAL A 17 -21.08 -15.49 -41.15
N ILE A 18 -20.41 -14.96 -42.20
CA ILE A 18 -20.86 -14.46 -43.55
C ILE A 18 -21.97 -13.40 -43.76
N GLY A 19 -21.61 -12.41 -44.61
CA GLY A 19 -22.47 -11.75 -45.62
C GLY A 19 -22.15 -10.25 -45.75
N LEU A 20 -21.87 -9.61 -46.89
CA LEU A 20 -22.22 -9.88 -48.29
C LEU A 20 -21.23 -9.16 -49.23
N VAL A 21 -21.08 -9.73 -50.43
CA VAL A 21 -20.26 -9.31 -51.57
C VAL A 21 -20.89 -8.11 -52.30
N SER A 22 -20.06 -7.18 -52.81
CA SER A 22 -20.39 -6.36 -53.99
C SER A 22 -19.14 -6.16 -54.85
N VAL A 23 -19.35 -6.20 -56.17
CA VAL A 23 -18.37 -6.51 -57.24
C VAL A 23 -18.15 -5.30 -58.17
N CYS A 24 -16.89 -5.16 -58.60
CA CYS A 24 -16.32 -4.50 -59.80
C CYS A 24 -16.47 -2.99 -60.04
N LEU A 25 -15.34 -2.34 -60.37
CA LEU A 25 -14.90 -2.10 -61.76
C LEU A 25 -13.40 -1.75 -61.82
N PRO A 26 -12.71 -1.96 -62.96
CA PRO A 26 -11.27 -1.79 -63.12
C PRO A 26 -10.91 -0.35 -63.50
N GLY A 27 -9.83 0.18 -62.91
CA GLY A 27 -9.31 1.51 -63.22
C GLY A 27 -7.79 1.49 -63.15
N CYS A 28 -7.16 2.04 -64.18
CA CYS A 28 -5.77 1.90 -64.57
C CYS A 28 -4.72 2.23 -63.49
N ALA A 29 -3.61 1.52 -63.60
CA ALA A 29 -2.36 1.80 -62.92
C ALA A 29 -1.86 3.23 -63.19
N LEU A 30 -1.50 3.93 -62.12
CA LEU A 30 -0.37 4.86 -62.11
C LEU A 30 0.49 4.47 -60.91
N ALA A 31 1.74 4.12 -61.20
CA ALA A 31 2.78 4.03 -60.20
C ALA A 31 3.06 5.45 -59.71
N ASP A 32 3.00 5.67 -58.40
CA ASP A 32 3.61 6.86 -57.80
C ASP A 32 4.10 6.50 -56.39
N GLU A 33 5.39 6.74 -56.22
CA GLU A 33 6.21 6.87 -55.02
C GLU A 33 5.83 6.10 -53.73
N LYS A 34 6.69 5.13 -53.36
CA LYS A 34 6.89 4.75 -51.96
C LYS A 34 7.38 6.00 -51.21
N ALA A 35 6.48 6.69 -50.52
CA ALA A 35 6.86 7.50 -49.39
C ALA A 35 7.30 6.54 -48.29
N ASP A 36 8.59 6.56 -47.95
CA ASP A 36 9.05 6.06 -46.66
C ASP A 36 8.29 6.84 -45.59
N GLU A 37 7.37 6.17 -44.88
CA GLU A 37 6.81 6.68 -43.63
C GLU A 37 7.97 6.91 -42.67
N LEU A 38 8.38 8.16 -42.55
CA LEU A 38 9.18 8.63 -41.43
C LEU A 38 8.40 8.32 -40.15
N PRO A 39 9.03 7.72 -39.12
CA PRO A 39 8.35 7.46 -37.87
C PRO A 39 7.80 8.78 -37.31
N ASP A 40 6.54 8.76 -36.90
CA ASP A 40 5.86 9.88 -36.26
C ASP A 40 6.60 10.24 -34.97
N VAL A 41 7.45 11.25 -35.05
CA VAL A 41 8.25 11.78 -33.93
C VAL A 41 7.32 12.23 -32.79
N GLY A 42 6.06 12.59 -33.09
CA GLY A 42 5.06 12.98 -32.10
C GLY A 42 4.52 11.82 -31.25
N GLN A 43 4.53 10.58 -31.76
CA GLN A 43 4.14 9.40 -30.98
C GLN A 43 5.28 8.90 -30.09
N ALA A 44 6.53 8.98 -30.57
CA ALA A 44 7.70 8.62 -29.78
C ALA A 44 7.95 9.58 -28.60
N GLU A 45 7.66 10.88 -28.76
CA GLU A 45 7.77 11.87 -27.68
C GLU A 45 6.64 11.75 -26.63
N ALA A 46 5.46 11.25 -27.02
CA ALA A 46 4.36 10.97 -26.10
C ALA A 46 4.55 9.64 -25.33
N GLU A 47 5.16 8.62 -25.94
CA GLU A 47 5.53 7.37 -25.25
C GLU A 47 6.77 7.54 -24.36
N ALA A 48 7.70 8.43 -24.69
CA ALA A 48 8.85 8.75 -23.85
C ALA A 48 8.50 9.54 -22.57
N ALA A 49 7.31 10.14 -22.50
CA ALA A 49 6.83 10.88 -21.32
C ALA A 49 6.39 9.98 -20.16
N HIS A 50 6.33 8.65 -20.35
CA HIS A 50 5.87 7.67 -19.36
C HIS A 50 6.91 6.62 -18.96
N GLU A 51 8.19 6.79 -19.32
CA GLU A 51 9.23 5.91 -18.79
C GLU A 51 9.51 6.30 -17.32
N GLN A 52 8.84 5.62 -16.39
CA GLN A 52 9.11 5.77 -14.97
C GLN A 52 10.58 5.44 -14.70
N THR A 53 11.30 6.37 -14.07
CA THR A 53 12.67 6.10 -13.64
C THR A 53 12.67 4.94 -12.62
N PRO A 54 13.73 4.12 -12.54
CA PRO A 54 13.84 3.07 -11.53
C PRO A 54 13.58 3.58 -10.10
N LEU A 55 14.09 4.76 -9.78
CA LEU A 55 13.86 5.43 -8.48
C LEU A 55 12.37 5.77 -8.26
N ARG A 56 11.67 6.28 -9.28
CA ARG A 56 10.25 6.61 -9.16
C ARG A 56 9.43 5.36 -8.83
N LYS A 57 9.73 4.24 -9.48
CA LYS A 57 9.06 2.96 -9.21
C LYS A 57 9.35 2.45 -7.79
N GLU A 58 10.59 2.52 -7.33
CA GLU A 58 10.95 2.19 -5.94
C GLU A 58 10.20 3.07 -4.92
N LEU A 59 10.05 4.37 -5.19
CA LEU A 59 9.27 5.28 -4.36
C LEU A 59 7.78 4.90 -4.34
N GLU A 60 7.20 4.54 -5.48
CA GLU A 60 5.79 4.10 -5.56
C GLU A 60 5.53 2.86 -4.70
N HIS A 61 6.40 1.85 -4.80
CA HIS A 61 6.35 0.67 -3.94
C HIS A 61 6.53 1.00 -2.46
N GLY A 62 7.40 1.97 -2.16
CA GLY A 62 7.57 2.51 -0.81
C GLY A 62 6.32 3.20 -0.26
N TYR A 63 5.64 4.02 -1.07
CA TYR A 63 4.36 4.64 -0.69
C TYR A 63 3.25 3.61 -0.48
N ALA A 64 3.14 2.63 -1.37
CA ALA A 64 2.20 1.52 -1.22
C ALA A 64 2.45 0.75 0.08
N LEU A 65 3.72 0.50 0.40
CA LEU A 65 4.10 -0.18 1.64
C LEU A 65 3.77 0.66 2.89
N LEU A 66 4.02 1.97 2.87
CA LEU A 66 3.61 2.85 3.97
C LEU A 66 2.09 2.88 4.12
N TYR A 67 1.35 2.92 3.01
CA TYR A 67 -0.11 2.85 2.99
C TYR A 67 -0.63 1.54 3.60
N GLU A 68 -0.05 0.40 3.23
CA GLU A 68 -0.39 -0.90 3.84
C GLU A 68 -0.21 -0.86 5.37
N MET A 69 0.88 -0.27 5.85
CA MET A 69 1.18 -0.17 7.29
C MET A 69 0.17 0.71 8.03
N VAL A 70 -0.07 1.94 7.58
CA VAL A 70 -1.04 2.85 8.25
C VAL A 70 -2.45 2.27 8.19
N SER A 71 -2.80 1.60 7.09
CA SER A 71 -4.10 0.94 6.93
C SER A 71 -4.32 -0.21 7.91
N SER A 72 -3.25 -0.83 8.40
CA SER A 72 -3.35 -1.88 9.41
C SER A 72 -3.73 -1.36 10.80
N LEU A 73 -3.49 -0.07 11.08
CA LEU A 73 -3.67 0.55 12.40
C LEU A 73 -4.77 1.62 12.46
N GLN A 74 -5.28 2.12 11.32
CA GLN A 74 -6.38 3.12 11.26
C GLN A 74 -7.72 2.69 11.92
N HIS A 75 -7.83 1.44 12.33
CA HIS A 75 -9.03 0.89 12.97
C HIS A 75 -8.73 0.22 14.31
N ALA A 76 -7.59 0.57 14.93
CA ALA A 76 -7.18 -0.02 16.20
C ALA A 76 -8.17 0.34 17.33
N ASP A 77 -8.75 1.54 17.30
CA ASP A 77 -9.82 2.01 18.17
C ASP A 77 -11.04 1.07 18.21
N LYS A 78 -11.37 0.42 17.10
CA LYS A 78 -12.50 -0.52 17.03
C LYS A 78 -12.32 -1.73 17.95
N LEU A 79 -11.09 -2.08 18.32
CA LEU A 79 -10.82 -3.12 19.33
C LEU A 79 -11.33 -2.72 20.72
N LEU A 80 -11.38 -1.42 21.02
CA LEU A 80 -11.83 -0.84 22.28
C LEU A 80 -13.35 -0.78 22.41
N LEU A 81 -14.12 -0.98 21.33
CA LEU A 81 -15.58 -1.06 21.43
C LEU A 81 -16.05 -2.32 22.18
N ILE A 82 -15.19 -3.33 22.30
CA ILE A 82 -15.52 -4.65 22.84
C ILE A 82 -14.74 -4.94 24.13
N LYS A 83 -13.63 -4.24 24.36
CA LYS A 83 -12.76 -4.41 25.53
C LYS A 83 -12.91 -3.19 26.42
N PHE A 84 -12.68 -3.36 27.72
CA PHE A 84 -12.57 -2.25 28.65
C PHE A 84 -11.09 -1.90 28.81
N GLU A 85 -10.80 -0.62 28.72
CA GLU A 85 -9.48 -0.01 28.87
C GLU A 85 -9.54 1.16 29.86
N SER A 86 -8.36 1.58 30.32
CA SER A 86 -8.13 2.87 30.97
C SER A 86 -8.35 4.03 30.00
N ASP A 87 -8.77 5.17 30.53
CA ASP A 87 -9.02 6.39 29.74
C ASP A 87 -7.76 6.84 28.97
N GLU A 88 -6.58 6.63 29.56
CA GLU A 88 -5.29 6.93 28.94
C GLU A 88 -4.99 6.05 27.72
N VAL A 89 -5.24 4.73 27.82
CA VAL A 89 -5.06 3.79 26.69
C VAL A 89 -6.07 4.06 25.58
N LYS A 90 -7.29 4.42 25.96
CA LYS A 90 -8.32 4.83 25.01
C LYS A 90 -7.87 6.04 24.20
N SER A 91 -7.56 7.13 24.89
CA SER A 91 -7.20 8.39 24.26
C SER A 91 -6.03 8.23 23.30
N ILE A 92 -4.97 7.53 23.69
CA ILE A 92 -3.82 7.36 22.80
C ILE A 92 -4.11 6.44 21.61
N THR A 93 -4.97 5.43 21.79
CA THR A 93 -5.36 4.54 20.68
C THR A 93 -6.25 5.26 19.67
N ASP A 94 -7.14 6.12 20.15
CA ASP A 94 -7.98 6.97 19.29
C ASP A 94 -7.09 7.92 18.46
N ASP A 95 -6.14 8.61 19.11
CA ASP A 95 -5.19 9.52 18.43
C ASP A 95 -4.34 8.78 17.37
N VAL A 96 -3.89 7.57 17.68
CA VAL A 96 -3.16 6.72 16.71
C VAL A 96 -4.06 6.37 15.53
N SER A 97 -5.29 5.92 15.79
CA SER A 97 -6.22 5.50 14.73
C SER A 97 -6.59 6.66 13.82
N GLU A 98 -6.85 7.83 14.39
CA GLU A 98 -7.11 9.08 13.65
C GLU A 98 -5.91 9.46 12.77
N ALA A 99 -4.71 9.50 13.34
CA ALA A 99 -3.50 9.84 12.58
C ALA A 99 -3.26 8.87 11.42
N MET A 100 -3.48 7.57 11.62
CA MET A 100 -3.34 6.57 10.56
C MET A 100 -4.38 6.75 9.46
N GLY A 101 -5.63 7.10 9.82
CA GLY A 101 -6.68 7.41 8.86
C GLY A 101 -6.30 8.60 7.98
N GLU A 102 -5.87 9.71 8.59
CA GLU A 102 -5.50 10.93 7.87
C GLU A 102 -4.27 10.73 6.97
N ILE A 103 -3.24 10.02 7.45
CA ILE A 103 -2.05 9.69 6.63
C ILE A 103 -2.46 8.77 5.47
N GLY A 104 -3.32 7.78 5.72
CA GLY A 104 -3.84 6.86 4.70
C GLY A 104 -4.61 7.58 3.59
N GLU A 105 -5.54 8.48 3.96
CA GLU A 105 -6.31 9.28 3.01
C GLU A 105 -5.41 10.17 2.14
N ALA A 106 -4.37 10.78 2.74
CA ALA A 106 -3.41 11.58 2.01
C ALA A 106 -2.59 10.72 1.01
N LEU A 107 -2.17 9.51 1.41
CA LEU A 107 -1.47 8.57 0.53
C LEU A 107 -2.35 8.14 -0.66
N GLU A 108 -3.62 7.83 -0.41
CA GLU A 108 -4.57 7.51 -1.50
C GLU A 108 -4.77 8.69 -2.46
N ALA A 109 -4.87 9.91 -1.93
CA ALA A 109 -5.02 11.10 -2.75
C ALA A 109 -3.77 11.32 -3.63
N MET A 110 -2.57 11.11 -3.07
CA MET A 110 -1.32 11.17 -3.84
C MET A 110 -1.26 10.12 -4.94
N ALA A 111 -1.70 8.88 -4.68
CA ALA A 111 -1.74 7.81 -5.67
C ALA A 111 -2.69 8.07 -6.85
N LYS A 112 -3.67 8.95 -6.66
CA LYS A 112 -4.66 9.35 -7.69
C LYS A 112 -4.31 10.67 -8.40
N SER A 113 -3.18 11.30 -8.06
CA SER A 113 -2.77 12.62 -8.56
C SER A 113 -2.11 12.57 -9.97
N ASP A 114 -1.53 13.69 -10.42
CA ASP A 114 -0.98 13.91 -11.79
C ASP A 114 0.00 12.84 -12.29
N ALA A 115 0.61 12.07 -11.39
CA ALA A 115 1.36 10.85 -11.69
C ALA A 115 0.81 9.69 -10.85
N PRO A 116 -0.25 9.01 -11.34
CA PRO A 116 -0.91 7.97 -10.58
C PRO A 116 -0.07 6.71 -10.50
N PHE A 117 -0.17 6.02 -9.39
CA PHE A 117 0.49 4.73 -9.14
C PHE A 117 -0.45 3.79 -8.40
N ASP A 118 -0.18 2.49 -8.47
CA ASP A 118 -0.96 1.51 -7.74
C ASP A 118 -0.56 1.53 -6.25
N ILE A 119 -1.46 2.06 -5.40
CA ILE A 119 -1.22 2.13 -3.95
C ILE A 119 -1.25 0.75 -3.28
N GLU A 120 -1.68 -0.29 -3.98
CA GLU A 120 -1.66 -1.68 -3.51
C GLU A 120 -0.42 -2.46 -4.00
N ASP A 121 0.35 -1.94 -4.96
CA ASP A 121 1.56 -2.59 -5.45
C ASP A 121 2.76 -2.26 -4.56
N THR A 122 3.05 -3.14 -3.60
CA THR A 122 4.19 -2.99 -2.69
C THR A 122 5.48 -3.66 -3.18
N ASP A 123 5.42 -4.43 -4.28
CA ASP A 123 6.47 -5.37 -4.72
C ASP A 123 7.02 -6.30 -3.61
N THR A 124 6.23 -6.53 -2.56
CA THR A 124 6.67 -7.35 -1.44
C THR A 124 6.68 -8.83 -1.83
N PRO A 125 7.79 -9.57 -1.61
CA PRO A 125 7.84 -10.99 -1.91
C PRO A 125 6.72 -11.80 -1.25
N ARG A 126 6.16 -12.78 -1.97
CA ARG A 126 5.02 -13.59 -1.51
C ARG A 126 5.18 -14.12 -0.08
N PHE A 127 6.33 -14.70 0.27
CA PHE A 127 6.54 -15.30 1.59
C PHE A 127 6.63 -14.26 2.71
N GLU A 128 7.08 -13.04 2.41
CA GLU A 128 7.08 -11.94 3.37
C GLU A 128 5.63 -11.47 3.63
N ARG A 129 4.84 -11.27 2.56
CA ARG A 129 3.40 -10.96 2.70
C ARG A 129 2.66 -12.01 3.53
N GLU A 130 2.83 -13.29 3.20
CA GLU A 130 2.19 -14.39 3.94
C GLU A 130 2.60 -14.44 5.42
N THR A 131 3.86 -14.07 5.73
CA THR A 131 4.37 -13.97 7.10
C THR A 131 3.68 -12.83 7.85
N ARG A 132 3.64 -11.63 7.27
CA ARG A 132 2.95 -10.47 7.86
C ARG A 132 1.47 -10.74 8.11
N GLU A 133 0.78 -11.32 7.12
CA GLU A 133 -0.62 -11.71 7.28
C GLU A 133 -0.82 -12.74 8.41
N ALA A 134 0.08 -13.72 8.53
CA ALA A 134 0.02 -14.70 9.62
C ALA A 134 0.23 -14.06 10.99
N MET A 135 1.19 -13.13 11.10
CA MET A 135 1.42 -12.33 12.31
C MET A 135 0.19 -11.49 12.67
N GLY A 136 -0.40 -10.78 11.69
CA GLY A 136 -1.61 -9.98 11.86
C GLY A 136 -2.79 -10.81 12.33
N ARG A 137 -3.04 -11.98 11.71
CA ARG A 137 -4.09 -12.91 12.16
C ARG A 137 -3.88 -13.39 13.59
N ASN A 138 -2.64 -13.73 13.96
CA ASN A 138 -2.34 -14.14 15.34
C ASN A 138 -2.55 -13.00 16.33
N ARG A 139 -2.18 -11.77 15.95
CA ARG A 139 -2.43 -10.57 16.77
C ARG A 139 -3.92 -10.32 16.97
N ILE A 140 -4.72 -10.32 15.90
CA ILE A 140 -6.19 -10.16 15.98
C ILE A 140 -6.82 -11.24 16.86
N LYS A 141 -6.41 -12.51 16.71
CA LYS A 141 -6.87 -13.60 17.59
C LYS A 141 -6.55 -13.34 19.05
N SER A 142 -5.38 -12.76 19.35
CA SER A 142 -5.02 -12.40 20.73
C SER A 142 -5.93 -11.34 21.35
N PHE A 143 -6.67 -10.58 20.53
CA PHE A 143 -7.64 -9.58 20.95
C PHE A 143 -9.10 -10.04 20.85
N ALA A 144 -9.34 -11.32 20.50
CA ALA A 144 -10.68 -11.85 20.31
C ALA A 144 -11.59 -11.57 21.54
N PRO A 145 -12.89 -11.24 21.34
CA PRO A 145 -13.78 -10.83 22.42
C PRO A 145 -13.84 -11.80 23.60
N ILE A 146 -14.00 -13.09 23.32
CA ILE A 146 -14.27 -14.13 24.33
C ILE A 146 -12.99 -14.80 24.84
N VAL A 147 -12.04 -15.09 23.95
CA VAL A 147 -10.86 -15.92 24.23
C VAL A 147 -9.53 -15.14 24.19
N GLY A 148 -9.58 -13.87 23.81
CA GLY A 148 -8.42 -13.00 23.76
C GLY A 148 -8.06 -12.43 25.13
N LYS A 149 -6.95 -11.68 25.15
CA LYS A 149 -6.47 -10.95 26.31
C LYS A 149 -7.52 -9.95 26.82
N THR A 150 -7.41 -9.61 28.11
CA THR A 150 -8.26 -8.65 28.81
C THR A 150 -7.45 -7.85 29.83
N GLY A 151 -7.99 -6.74 30.31
CA GLY A 151 -7.37 -5.88 31.33
C GLY A 151 -5.95 -5.42 30.96
N THR A 152 -5.07 -5.35 31.96
CA THR A 152 -3.68 -4.89 31.80
C THR A 152 -2.90 -5.67 30.73
N ASP A 153 -3.16 -6.97 30.59
CA ASP A 153 -2.51 -7.80 29.58
C ASP A 153 -2.93 -7.42 28.16
N PHE A 154 -4.21 -7.06 27.98
CA PHE A 154 -4.74 -6.54 26.72
C PHE A 154 -4.09 -5.20 26.39
N GLU A 155 -4.17 -4.23 27.31
CA GLU A 155 -3.64 -2.88 27.11
C GLU A 155 -2.14 -2.90 26.79
N ARG A 156 -1.34 -3.62 27.60
CA ARG A 156 0.10 -3.77 27.34
C ARG A 156 0.36 -4.34 25.95
N THR A 157 -0.42 -5.35 25.55
CA THR A 157 -0.23 -6.00 24.25
C THR A 157 -0.63 -5.08 23.10
N LEU A 158 -1.68 -4.27 23.27
CA LEU A 158 -2.11 -3.26 22.32
C LEU A 158 -1.03 -2.19 22.15
N LEU A 159 -0.57 -1.59 23.24
CA LEU A 159 0.47 -0.56 23.22
C LEU A 159 1.79 -1.09 22.65
N LEU A 160 2.20 -2.32 22.99
CA LEU A 160 3.38 -2.94 22.37
C LEU A 160 3.21 -3.10 20.86
N THR A 161 2.01 -3.44 20.40
CA THR A 161 1.73 -3.57 18.96
C THR A 161 1.78 -2.22 18.26
N GLN A 162 1.17 -1.19 18.85
CA GLN A 162 1.22 0.18 18.34
C GLN A 162 2.66 0.71 18.33
N SER A 163 3.44 0.52 19.40
CA SER A 163 4.84 0.98 19.48
C SER A 163 5.70 0.39 18.35
N GLY A 164 5.56 -0.90 18.06
CA GLY A 164 6.29 -1.55 16.98
C GLY A 164 5.86 -1.04 15.60
N GLY A 165 4.56 -0.87 15.38
CA GLY A 165 4.03 -0.33 14.13
C GLY A 165 4.45 1.11 13.89
N LEU A 166 4.28 1.99 14.89
CA LEU A 166 4.66 3.41 14.81
C LEU A 166 6.16 3.56 14.52
N ASN A 167 7.02 2.80 15.22
CA ASN A 167 8.46 2.81 14.99
C ASN A 167 8.81 2.40 13.56
N GLN A 168 8.11 1.41 12.99
CA GLN A 168 8.34 1.01 11.61
C GLN A 168 7.90 2.09 10.62
N MET A 169 6.73 2.69 10.84
CA MET A 169 6.16 3.70 9.94
C MET A 169 6.96 5.00 9.95
N LEU A 170 7.42 5.48 11.12
CA LEU A 170 8.19 6.73 11.18
C LEU A 170 9.49 6.61 10.38
N HIS A 171 10.24 5.52 10.53
CA HIS A 171 11.46 5.32 9.74
C HIS A 171 11.19 5.05 8.26
N MET A 172 10.05 4.44 7.91
CA MET A 172 9.63 4.35 6.52
C MET A 172 9.40 5.75 5.93
N ALA A 173 8.68 6.62 6.65
CA ALA A 173 8.43 7.98 6.22
C ALA A 173 9.73 8.79 6.05
N GLU A 174 10.68 8.65 6.98
CA GLU A 174 12.01 9.25 6.92
C GLU A 174 12.79 8.82 5.67
N VAL A 175 12.90 7.50 5.43
CA VAL A 175 13.62 6.96 4.27
C VAL A 175 13.00 7.39 2.95
N LEU A 176 11.67 7.42 2.87
CA LEU A 176 10.98 7.94 1.68
C LEU A 176 11.23 9.43 1.51
N ALA A 177 11.24 10.23 2.58
CA ALA A 177 11.46 11.66 2.51
C ALA A 177 12.87 11.97 1.99
N ASP A 178 13.86 11.18 2.39
CA ASP A 178 15.24 11.32 1.93
C ASP A 178 15.39 11.04 0.42
N ALA A 179 14.67 10.05 -0.09
CA ALA A 179 14.70 9.66 -1.50
C ALA A 179 13.79 10.51 -2.40
N GLU A 180 12.72 11.11 -1.86
CA GLU A 180 11.73 11.84 -2.66
C GLU A 180 12.29 13.18 -3.20
N THR A 181 12.01 13.40 -4.48
CA THR A 181 12.45 14.56 -5.26
C THR A 181 11.36 15.62 -5.37
N ASP A 182 10.08 15.23 -5.28
CA ASP A 182 8.97 16.16 -5.21
C ASP A 182 8.90 16.83 -3.83
N SER A 183 9.06 18.16 -3.82
CA SER A 183 9.10 18.92 -2.56
C SER A 183 7.81 18.88 -1.75
N THR A 184 6.66 18.66 -2.38
CA THR A 184 5.37 18.57 -1.69
C THR A 184 5.24 17.23 -1.00
N ARG A 185 5.53 16.14 -1.72
CA ARG A 185 5.53 14.77 -1.19
C ARG A 185 6.59 14.59 -0.10
N LYS A 186 7.76 15.19 -0.27
CA LYS A 186 8.82 15.22 0.75
C LYS A 186 8.37 15.94 2.02
N ARG A 187 7.68 17.08 1.91
CA ARG A 187 7.11 17.78 3.08
C ARG A 187 6.08 16.92 3.78
N PHE A 188 5.14 16.34 3.04
CA PHE A 188 4.13 15.42 3.61
C PHE A 188 4.78 14.29 4.41
N LEU A 189 5.83 13.66 3.88
CA LEU A 189 6.54 12.59 4.57
C LEU A 189 7.27 13.08 5.83
N GLY A 190 7.84 14.28 5.81
CA GLY A 190 8.41 14.92 7.00
C GLY A 190 7.35 15.18 8.08
N ASP A 191 6.21 15.75 7.70
CA ASP A 191 5.09 15.99 8.62
C ASP A 191 4.54 14.67 9.19
N ALA A 192 4.49 13.62 8.37
CA ALA A 192 4.09 12.28 8.80
C ALA A 192 5.10 11.68 9.79
N TYR A 193 6.42 11.83 9.55
CA TYR A 193 7.46 11.42 10.49
C TYR A 193 7.26 12.07 11.87
N GLU A 194 7.15 13.41 11.91
CA GLU A 194 7.03 14.14 13.18
C GLU A 194 5.80 13.70 13.98
N ARG A 195 4.67 13.48 13.29
CA ARG A 195 3.45 13.02 13.92
C ARG A 195 3.55 11.59 14.45
N LEU A 196 4.15 10.68 13.66
CA LEU A 196 4.34 9.28 14.05
C LEU A 196 5.31 9.16 15.23
N ASP A 197 6.37 9.97 15.24
CA ASP A 197 7.36 10.04 16.32
C ASP A 197 6.73 10.52 17.63
N ALA A 198 5.96 11.62 17.59
CA ALA A 198 5.26 12.12 18.77
C ALA A 198 4.27 11.09 19.35
N LEU A 199 3.58 10.31 18.51
CA LEU A 199 2.71 9.22 18.96
C LEU A 199 3.53 8.06 19.53
N TYR A 200 4.63 7.70 18.89
CA TYR A 200 5.54 6.65 19.36
C TYR A 200 6.09 6.96 20.76
N GLU A 201 6.54 8.20 20.99
CA GLU A 201 7.01 8.67 22.29
C GLU A 201 5.93 8.53 23.36
N ARG A 202 4.71 9.02 23.09
CA ARG A 202 3.58 8.92 24.02
C ARG A 202 3.22 7.47 24.36
N VAL A 203 3.22 6.57 23.36
CA VAL A 203 2.94 5.14 23.59
C VAL A 203 4.05 4.51 24.43
N SER A 204 5.30 4.86 24.15
CA SER A 204 6.47 4.35 24.86
C SER A 204 6.51 4.83 26.32
N GLU A 205 6.20 6.10 26.57
CA GLU A 205 6.06 6.65 27.91
C GLU A 205 4.95 5.95 28.71
N LEU A 206 3.79 5.71 28.10
CA LEU A 206 2.70 5.01 28.75
C LEU A 206 3.08 3.57 29.10
N LEU A 207 3.71 2.84 28.16
CA LEU A 207 4.28 1.51 28.40
C LEU A 207 5.24 1.50 29.58
N PHE A 208 6.19 2.43 29.60
CA PHE A 208 7.22 2.53 30.63
C PHE A 208 6.62 2.85 32.01
N ASN A 209 5.71 3.83 32.06
CA ASN A 209 5.16 4.32 33.32
C ASN A 209 4.18 3.35 33.98
N GLN A 210 3.42 2.59 33.20
CA GLN A 210 2.31 1.78 33.70
C GLN A 210 2.52 0.27 33.60
N TYR A 211 3.29 -0.21 32.61
CA TYR A 211 3.31 -1.64 32.26
C TYR A 211 4.68 -2.33 32.43
N TYR A 212 5.73 -1.56 32.74
CA TYR A 212 7.05 -2.10 33.06
C TYR A 212 7.33 -2.05 34.56
N CYS A 213 8.14 -3.00 35.03
CA CYS A 213 8.63 -2.98 36.40
C CYS A 213 9.58 -1.80 36.58
N LYS A 214 9.35 -0.99 37.62
CA LYS A 214 10.35 -0.01 38.05
C LYS A 214 11.56 -0.76 38.61
N PRO A 215 12.80 -0.37 38.24
CA PRO A 215 14.01 -0.99 38.75
C PRO A 215 14.13 -0.86 40.28
#